data_AF-N0E0P3-F1
#
_entry.id   AF-N0E0P3-F1
#
_cell.length_a   1.000
_cell.length_b   1.000
_cell.length_c   1.000
_cell.angle_alpha   90.00
_cell.angle_beta   90.00
_cell.angle_gamma   90.00
#
_symmetry.space_group_name_H-M   'P 1'
#
loop_
_entity.id
_entity.type
_entity.pdbx_description
1 polymer ?
#
loop_
_entity_poly.entity_id
_entity_poly.type
_entity_poly.pdbx_seq_one_letter_code
_entity_poly.pdbx_strand_id
1 'polypeptide(L)'
;MCGVARLSADAGRVSIRSVLPWTLDLVITRTVEDRPSGILRVDLAGDLAGWAQWVVRDGRADYDQACDVRTPVLRRLPRALDPLMRWNHAAMMSSGEAGLRRHLAGHEGS
;
A
#
# COMPACT_ATOMS: atom_id res chain seq x y z
N MET A 1 10.70 -1.17 6.69
CA MET A 1 10.22 -2.40 7.38
C MET A 1 8.70 -2.44 7.25
N CYS A 2 8.15 -3.57 6.82
CA CYS A 2 6.71 -3.76 6.66
C CYS A 2 6.29 -4.99 7.47
N GLY A 3 5.22 -4.87 8.25
CA GLY A 3 4.62 -5.97 9.00
C GLY A 3 3.17 -6.14 8.61
N VAL A 4 2.70 -7.39 8.53
CA VAL A 4 1.31 -7.72 8.19
C VAL A 4 0.78 -8.70 9.22
N ALA A 5 -0.41 -8.42 9.75
CA ALA A 5 -1.14 -9.32 10.64
C ALA A 5 -2.57 -9.49 10.11
N ARG A 6 -3.03 -10.73 9.97
CA ARG A 6 -4.40 -11.01 9.54
C ARG A 6 -5.37 -10.68 10.68
N LEU A 7 -6.43 -9.93 10.38
CA LEU A 7 -7.50 -9.63 11.34
C LEU A 7 -8.74 -10.48 11.08
N SER A 8 -9.09 -10.70 9.81
CA SER A 8 -10.23 -11.51 9.41
C SER A 8 -10.00 -12.17 8.03
N ALA A 9 -11.06 -12.76 7.47
CA ALA A 9 -11.03 -13.30 6.10
C ALA A 9 -10.64 -12.22 5.08
N ASP A 10 -11.19 -11.01 5.23
CA ASP A 10 -11.10 -9.90 4.28
C ASP A 10 -10.27 -8.72 4.77
N ALA A 11 -9.88 -8.72 6.05
CA ALA A 11 -9.15 -7.60 6.66
C ALA A 11 -7.79 -8.00 7.23
N GLY A 12 -6.83 -7.10 7.10
CA GLY A 12 -5.49 -7.21 7.66
C GLY A 12 -5.01 -5.89 8.22
N ARG A 13 -4.16 -5.95 9.24
CA ARG A 13 -3.40 -4.81 9.74
C ARG A 13 -2.03 -4.79 9.06
N VAL A 14 -1.64 -3.62 8.58
CA VAL A 14 -0.35 -3.39 7.93
C VAL A 14 0.35 -2.26 8.64
N SER A 15 1.60 -2.49 9.04
CA SER A 15 2.48 -1.46 9.60
C SER A 15 3.60 -1.19 8.62
N ILE A 16 3.73 0.05 8.16
CA ILE A 16 4.68 0.45 7.12
C ILE A 16 5.63 1.49 7.67
N ARG A 17 6.92 1.19 7.63
CA ARG A 17 8.01 2.13 7.93
C ARG A 17 8.92 2.28 6.73
N SER A 18 8.96 3.48 6.16
CA SER A 18 9.84 3.84 5.05
C SER A 18 11.10 4.57 5.58
N VAL A 19 11.64 5.51 4.80
CA VAL A 19 12.86 6.27 5.12
C VAL A 19 12.63 7.28 6.25
N LEU A 20 11.42 7.83 6.33
CA LEU A 20 11.05 8.71 7.42
C LEU A 20 10.83 7.91 8.73
N PRO A 21 11.11 8.49 9.91
CA PRO A 21 11.08 7.80 11.20
C PRO A 21 9.67 7.51 11.75
N TRP A 22 8.63 7.56 10.91
CA TRP A 22 7.25 7.25 11.29
C TRP A 22 6.82 5.89 10.74
N THR A 23 6.17 5.11 11.59
CA THR A 23 5.47 3.90 11.18
C THR A 23 4.01 4.26 10.95
N LEU A 24 3.51 4.06 9.73
CA LEU A 24 2.09 4.14 9.42
C LEU A 24 1.42 2.83 9.82
N ASP A 25 0.30 2.92 10.51
CA ASP A 25 -0.51 1.77 10.90
C ASP A 25 -1.89 1.84 10.23
N LEU A 26 -2.17 0.81 9.44
CA LEU A 26 -3.35 0.75 8.58
C LEU A 26 -4.11 -0.54 8.83
N VAL A 27 -5.43 -0.45 8.75
CA VAL A 27 -6.29 -1.60 8.48
C VAL A 27 -6.69 -1.53 7.01
N ILE A 28 -6.38 -2.59 6.28
CA ILE A 28 -6.82 -2.79 4.91
C ILE A 28 -7.98 -3.77 4.91
N THR A 29 -9.06 -3.46 4.20
CA THR A 29 -10.23 -4.33 4.06
C THR A 29 -10.51 -4.53 2.59
N ARG A 30 -10.53 -5.78 2.13
CA ARG A 30 -10.90 -6.11 0.76
C ARG A 30 -12.37 -5.79 0.50
N THR A 31 -12.63 -4.94 -0.48
CA THR A 31 -13.97 -4.49 -0.85
C THR A 31 -14.40 -4.96 -2.23
N VAL A 32 -13.46 -5.23 -3.13
CA VAL A 32 -13.73 -5.82 -4.45
C VAL A 32 -12.70 -6.92 -4.73
N GLU A 33 -13.17 -8.09 -5.14
CA GLU A 33 -12.36 -9.13 -5.79
C GLU A 33 -13.12 -9.63 -7.01
N ASP A 34 -12.78 -9.12 -8.18
CA ASP A 34 -13.33 -9.54 -9.46
C ASP A 34 -12.20 -10.19 -10.27
N ARG A 35 -12.12 -11.52 -10.18
CA ARG A 35 -11.09 -12.30 -10.87
C ARG A 35 -11.24 -12.24 -12.40
N PRO A 36 -12.46 -12.38 -12.98
CA PRO A 36 -12.64 -12.23 -14.42
C PRO A 36 -12.10 -10.92 -15.00
N SER A 37 -12.30 -9.78 -14.31
CA SER A 37 -11.79 -8.48 -14.76
C SER A 37 -10.40 -8.13 -14.23
N GLY A 38 -9.83 -8.99 -13.37
CA GLY A 38 -8.52 -8.80 -12.75
C GLY A 38 -8.47 -7.67 -11.73
N ILE A 39 -9.59 -7.28 -11.13
CA ILE A 39 -9.68 -6.14 -10.22
C ILE A 39 -9.66 -6.61 -8.76
N LEU A 40 -8.76 -6.02 -7.97
CA LEU A 40 -8.72 -6.15 -6.51
C LEU A 40 -8.71 -4.75 -5.91
N ARG A 41 -9.72 -4.40 -5.09
CA ARG A 41 -9.76 -3.15 -4.34
C ARG A 41 -9.79 -3.42 -2.85
N VAL A 42 -9.04 -2.60 -2.11
CA VAL A 42 -9.07 -2.54 -0.66
C VAL A 42 -9.39 -1.12 -0.20
N ASP A 43 -10.16 -1.01 0.86
CA ASP A 43 -10.33 0.23 1.62
C ASP A 43 -9.24 0.31 2.68
N LEU A 44 -8.75 1.52 2.91
CA LEU A 44 -7.70 1.86 3.87
C LEU A 44 -8.32 2.64 5.02
N ALA A 45 -8.00 2.25 6.25
CA ALA A 45 -8.37 2.96 7.48
C ALA A 45 -7.19 3.04 8.45
N GLY A 46 -7.21 3.99 9.38
CA GLY A 46 -6.14 4.23 10.35
C GLY A 46 -5.37 5.51 10.03
N ASP A 47 -4.05 5.42 9.92
CA ASP A 47 -3.18 6.56 9.61
C ASP A 47 -3.38 7.13 8.19
N LEU A 48 -3.90 6.31 7.27
CA LEU A 48 -4.41 6.72 5.96
C LEU A 48 -5.88 6.31 5.84
N ALA A 49 -6.68 7.12 5.15
CA ALA A 49 -8.07 6.80 4.81
C ALA A 49 -8.30 6.94 3.31
N GLY A 50 -8.99 5.99 2.70
CA GLY A 50 -9.27 5.99 1.26
C GLY A 50 -9.26 4.58 0.69
N TRP A 51 -8.71 4.40 -0.51
CA TRP A 51 -8.65 3.09 -1.17
C TRP A 51 -7.36 2.88 -1.95
N ALA A 52 -7.05 1.62 -2.19
CA ALA A 52 -6.03 1.17 -3.13
C ALA A 52 -6.62 0.07 -4.03
N GLN A 53 -6.25 0.07 -5.31
CA GLN A 53 -6.74 -0.85 -6.31
C GLN A 53 -5.57 -1.40 -7.11
N TRP A 54 -5.65 -2.71 -7.38
CA TRP A 54 -4.86 -3.38 -8.38
C TRP A 54 -5.75 -3.78 -9.56
N VAL A 55 -5.21 -3.62 -10.77
CA VAL A 55 -5.76 -4.20 -12.00
C VAL A 55 -4.68 -5.09 -12.61
N VAL A 56 -4.95 -6.38 -12.71
CA VAL A 56 -3.99 -7.38 -13.20
C VAL A 56 -4.49 -7.95 -14.52
N ARG A 57 -3.74 -7.75 -15.60
CA ARG A 57 -4.08 -8.18 -16.96
C ARG A 57 -2.81 -8.54 -17.73
N ASP A 58 -2.82 -9.66 -18.44
CA ASP A 58 -1.75 -10.05 -19.37
C ASP A 58 -0.33 -9.97 -18.77
N GLY A 59 -0.17 -10.41 -17.50
CA GLY A 59 1.11 -10.38 -16.78
C GLY A 59 1.53 -9.00 -16.27
N ARG A 60 0.72 -7.96 -16.50
CA ARG A 60 0.90 -6.61 -15.96
C ARG A 60 0.03 -6.41 -14.72
N ALA A 61 0.58 -5.74 -13.71
CA ALA A 61 -0.14 -5.33 -12.52
C ALA A 61 -0.07 -3.80 -12.37
N ASP A 62 -1.21 -3.15 -12.57
CA ASP A 62 -1.37 -1.71 -12.41
C ASP A 62 -1.89 -1.40 -11.00
N TYR A 63 -1.27 -0.42 -10.35
CA TYR A 63 -1.63 -0.01 -8.99
C TYR A 63 -2.08 1.45 -8.97
N ASP A 64 -3.28 1.67 -8.44
CA ASP A 64 -3.83 2.99 -8.18
C ASP A 64 -4.19 3.13 -6.71
N GLN A 65 -3.99 4.32 -6.15
CA GLN A 65 -4.45 4.64 -4.80
C GLN A 65 -4.94 6.08 -4.73
N ALA A 66 -5.98 6.29 -3.94
CA ALA A 66 -6.42 7.61 -3.51
C ALA A 66 -6.66 7.57 -2.01
N CYS A 67 -5.79 8.25 -1.26
CA CYS A 67 -5.85 8.25 0.19
C CYS A 67 -5.45 9.60 0.79
N ASP A 68 -6.10 9.95 1.88
CA ASP A 68 -5.77 11.10 2.72
C ASP A 68 -4.97 10.65 3.94
N VAL A 69 -3.96 11.45 4.29
CA VAL A 69 -3.22 11.25 5.54
C VAL A 69 -4.08 11.69 6.71
N ARG A 70 -4.28 10.80 7.69
CA ARG A 70 -5.06 11.05 8.89
C ARG A 70 -4.20 11.36 10.11
N THR A 71 -2.93 10.94 10.11
CA THR A 71 -1.98 11.21 11.20
C THR A 71 -1.80 12.73 11.40
N PRO A 72 -2.16 13.29 12.57
CA PRO A 72 -2.19 14.75 12.78
C PRO A 72 -0.84 15.45 12.56
N VAL A 73 0.27 14.78 12.92
CA VAL A 73 1.62 15.32 12.72
C VAL A 73 1.94 15.45 11.24
N LEU A 74 1.63 14.42 10.44
CA LEU A 74 1.89 14.43 9.00
C LEU A 74 0.95 15.40 8.27
N ARG A 75 -0.30 15.57 8.73
CA ARG A 75 -1.24 16.57 8.20
C ARG A 75 -0.79 18.02 8.41
N ARG A 76 0.04 18.26 9.43
CA ARG A 76 0.56 19.60 9.77
C ARG A 76 1.92 19.88 9.13
N LEU A 77 2.47 18.96 8.35
CA LEU A 77 3.74 19.19 7.68
C LEU A 77 3.62 20.40 6.73
N PRO A 78 4.58 21.35 6.78
CA PRO A 78 4.61 22.45 5.84
C PRO A 78 4.64 21.96 4.39
N ARG A 79 3.98 22.68 3.47
CA ARG A 79 4.01 22.39 2.02
C ARG A 79 5.43 22.29 1.45
N ALA A 80 6.40 22.95 2.09
CA ALA A 80 7.82 22.83 1.74
C ALA A 80 8.38 21.39 1.86
N LEU A 81 7.71 20.52 2.63
CA LEU A 81 8.06 19.11 2.79
C LEU A 81 7.32 18.20 1.80
N ASP A 82 6.44 18.73 0.95
CA ASP A 82 5.74 17.94 -0.09
C ASP A 82 6.73 17.17 -0.99
N PRO A 83 7.86 17.75 -1.45
CA PRO A 83 8.83 17.01 -2.25
C PRO A 83 9.44 15.83 -1.47
N LEU A 84 9.72 16.02 -0.19
CA LEU A 84 10.26 14.97 0.68
C LEU A 84 9.24 13.85 0.89
N MET A 85 7.96 14.19 1.10
CA MET A 85 6.88 13.20 1.24
C MET A 85 6.69 12.40 -0.05
N ARG A 86 6.74 13.07 -1.22
CA ARG A 86 6.68 12.40 -2.53
C ARG A 86 7.87 11.46 -2.75
N TRP A 87 9.08 11.90 -2.40
CA TRP A 87 10.27 11.06 -2.48
C TRP A 87 10.17 9.84 -1.57
N ASN A 88 9.74 10.03 -0.31
CA ASN A 88 9.53 8.94 0.63
C ASN A 88 8.45 7.95 0.14
N HIS A 89 7.38 8.45 -0.48
CA HIS A 89 6.34 7.63 -1.10
C HIS A 89 6.86 6.85 -2.31
N ALA A 90 7.63 7.50 -3.20
CA ALA A 90 8.26 6.84 -4.34
C ALA A 90 9.23 5.73 -3.89
N ALA A 91 10.04 5.97 -2.86
CA ALA A 91 10.93 4.96 -2.29
C ALA A 91 10.15 3.76 -1.70
N MET A 92 9.02 4.03 -1.02
CA MET A 92 8.13 3.01 -0.50
C MET A 92 7.53 2.15 -1.62
N MET A 93 7.03 2.79 -2.70
CA MET A 93 6.46 2.09 -3.85
C MET A 93 7.51 1.25 -4.58
N SER A 94 8.71 1.80 -4.80
CA SER A 94 9.82 1.08 -5.42
C SER A 94 10.25 -0.15 -4.61
N SER A 95 10.32 -0.02 -3.28
CA SER A 95 10.59 -1.17 -2.41
C SER A 95 9.46 -2.20 -2.45
N GLY A 96 8.21 -1.77 -2.55
CA GLY A 96 7.04 -2.66 -2.67
C GLY A 96 7.07 -3.45 -3.97
N GLU A 97 7.33 -2.78 -5.09
CA GLU A 97 7.49 -3.39 -6.42
C GLU A 97 8.63 -4.41 -6.43
N ALA A 98 9.80 -4.05 -5.90
CA ALA A 98 10.93 -4.98 -5.80
C ALA A 98 10.61 -6.22 -4.95
N GLY A 99 9.87 -6.04 -3.84
CA GLY A 99 9.39 -7.15 -3.01
C GLY A 99 8.41 -8.05 -3.75
N LEU A 100 7.45 -7.49 -4.48
CA LEU A 100 6.49 -8.23 -5.29
C LEU A 100 7.19 -9.04 -6.39
N ARG A 101 8.13 -8.43 -7.13
CA ARG A 101 8.93 -9.13 -8.15
C ARG A 101 9.69 -10.31 -7.57
N ARG A 102 10.34 -10.14 -6.42
CA ARG A 102 11.05 -11.25 -5.73
C ARG A 102 10.08 -12.36 -5.34
N HIS A 103 8.91 -12.02 -4.82
CA HIS A 103 7.89 -13.00 -4.44
C HIS A 103 7.41 -13.81 -5.65
N LEU A 104 7.12 -13.14 -6.77
CA LEU A 104 6.70 -13.79 -8.01
C LEU A 104 7.79 -14.69 -8.61
N ALA A 105 9.05 -14.23 -8.64
CA ALA A 105 10.17 -15.04 -9.10
C ALA A 105 10.38 -16.32 -8.26
N GLY A 106 10.03 -16.28 -6.96
CA GLY A 106 10.05 -17.46 -6.10
C GLY A 106 8.88 -18.42 -6.34
N HIS A 107 7.78 -17.95 -6.94
CA HIS A 107 6.61 -18.74 -7.29
C HIS A 107 6.72 -19.39 -8.68
N GLU A 108 7.50 -18.83 -9.61
CA GLU A 108 7.76 -19.45 -10.92
C GLU A 108 8.69 -20.68 -10.86
N GLY A 109 9.33 -20.92 -9.71
CA GLY A 109 10.24 -22.04 -9.47
C GLY A 109 9.65 -23.22 -8.67
N SER A 110 8.33 -23.25 -8.44
CA SER A 110 7.63 -24.30 -7.67
C SER A 110 6.54 -25.01 -8.46
#